data_AF-A0A812G4N5-F1
#
_entry.id   AF-A0A812G4N5-F1
#
_cell.length_a   1.000
_cell.length_b   1.000
_cell.length_c   1.000
_cell.angle_alpha   90.00
_cell.angle_beta   90.00
_cell.angle_gamma   90.00
#
_symmetry.space_group_name_H-M   'P 1'
#
loop_
_entity.id
_entity.type
_entity.pdbx_description
1 polymer ?
#
loop_
_entity_poly.entity_id
_entity_poly.type
_entity_poly.pdbx_seq_one_letter_code
_entity_poly.pdbx_strand_id
1 'polypeptide(L)'
;MKRPASKRVRGAGYAPLIDSALTTSSNRSSANQYSSASSQSHSKSSAQASYSSLVTDAQSQATAEFECRIKIHAPKDDLNTLQPGVFSLAKTPNEPLIKRWGKLEQTQPSPCTVLTAECFEAEDKTLLHELFQDIGLQQKYTITPKPLGSEYTNAEFIPFIPAVETKSLLGWAAQGFYYYFYDGKLMYEMAILGNDKFSWQMTESSPNGITDKLVSKKTFNAMLVPVAIEGKKAALQHIFYRQEKLTNDELAEINAAWLKQNATLIDINALKTIVKQPLLPRKQAATQSTSETSQAQNHKVRTNDDGSPEQWTDIAPQYGLSAKALLKLNPNYESDPLALKVGDVLTVSAAEHPQEEANSEQTCPQDTFSVGDAYPLGDVWGKYSQRDVWGEYADLTQPSSVINIFSQAGLSPNTPVLNVQKIENRLLRITVSFVEDELQLTHITSIPAGQ
;
A
#
# COMPACT_ATOMS: atom_id res chain seq x y z
N MET A 1 16.39 29.86 34.53
CA MET A 1 15.66 28.63 34.16
C MET A 1 15.78 28.42 32.66
N LYS A 2 16.43 27.33 32.23
CA LYS A 2 16.79 27.05 30.82
C LYS A 2 15.64 26.31 30.11
N ARG A 3 15.28 26.75 28.89
CA ARG A 3 14.37 26.06 27.96
C ARG A 3 15.03 24.78 27.42
N PRO A 4 14.31 23.66 27.19
CA PRO A 4 14.86 22.51 26.49
C PRO A 4 14.80 22.71 24.97
N ALA A 5 15.87 22.27 24.31
CA ALA A 5 16.10 22.38 22.87
C ALA A 5 15.40 21.26 22.07
N SER A 6 14.80 21.62 20.94
CA SER A 6 14.23 20.68 19.97
C SER A 6 15.33 19.89 19.25
N LYS A 7 15.28 18.56 19.32
CA LYS A 7 16.06 17.70 18.42
C LYS A 7 15.21 17.31 17.21
N ARG A 8 15.59 17.84 16.05
CA ARG A 8 15.12 17.47 14.72
C ARG A 8 15.73 16.10 14.37
N VAL A 9 14.92 15.05 14.30
CA VAL A 9 15.39 13.72 13.83
C VAL A 9 15.19 13.65 12.32
N ARG A 10 16.32 13.48 11.62
CA ARG A 10 16.40 13.26 10.17
C ARG A 10 15.92 11.84 9.83
N GLY A 11 15.18 11.72 8.73
CA GLY A 11 14.60 10.47 8.25
C GLY A 11 15.65 9.41 7.92
N ALA A 12 15.36 8.18 8.31
CA ALA A 12 16.00 6.99 7.79
C ALA A 12 15.05 6.35 6.78
N GLY A 13 15.40 6.45 5.50
CA GLY A 13 14.82 5.62 4.45
C GLY A 13 15.26 4.18 4.68
N TYR A 14 14.29 3.26 4.71
CA TYR A 14 14.57 1.83 4.75
C TYR A 14 14.30 1.24 3.36
N ALA A 15 15.37 0.87 2.68
CA ALA A 15 15.36 -0.12 1.62
C ALA A 15 15.50 -1.51 2.26
N PRO A 16 14.69 -2.52 1.90
CA PRO A 16 14.89 -3.87 2.38
C PRO A 16 16.06 -4.52 1.63
N LEU A 17 17.12 -4.83 2.38
CA LEU A 17 18.23 -5.67 1.91
C LEU A 17 17.76 -7.13 1.84
N ILE A 18 17.97 -7.72 0.66
CA ILE A 18 17.77 -9.15 0.37
C ILE A 18 19.11 -9.84 0.60
N ASP A 19 19.19 -10.76 1.55
CA ASP A 19 20.29 -11.73 1.63
C ASP A 19 19.89 -12.99 0.86
N SER A 20 20.47 -13.14 -0.33
CA SER A 20 20.44 -14.36 -1.13
C SER A 20 21.72 -15.16 -0.86
N ALA A 21 21.66 -16.14 0.04
CA ALA A 21 22.74 -17.11 0.21
C ALA A 21 22.57 -18.25 -0.82
N LEU A 22 23.19 -18.10 -1.99
CA LEU A 22 23.49 -19.19 -2.92
C LEU A 22 24.92 -19.67 -2.66
N THR A 23 25.05 -20.83 -2.03
CA THR A 23 26.32 -21.55 -1.87
C THR A 23 26.65 -22.32 -3.14
N THR A 24 27.65 -21.87 -3.89
CA THR A 24 28.37 -22.69 -4.87
C THR A 24 29.82 -22.85 -4.42
N SER A 25 30.19 -24.09 -4.11
CA SER A 25 31.52 -24.53 -3.71
C SER A 25 32.49 -24.52 -4.90
N SER A 26 33.65 -23.89 -4.72
CA SER A 26 34.79 -23.98 -5.63
C SER A 26 35.95 -24.66 -4.92
N ASN A 27 36.35 -25.82 -5.44
CA ASN A 27 37.58 -26.53 -5.08
C ASN A 27 38.82 -25.71 -5.43
N ARG A 28 39.82 -25.66 -4.51
CA ARG A 28 41.26 -25.76 -4.84
C ARG A 28 42.15 -25.88 -3.59
N SER A 29 42.66 -27.11 -3.41
CA SER A 29 44.08 -27.49 -3.21
C SER A 29 44.98 -26.82 -2.14
N SER A 30 45.36 -27.68 -1.18
CA SER A 30 46.74 -28.04 -0.79
C SER A 30 47.60 -27.06 0.01
N ALA A 31 47.97 -27.43 1.25
CA ALA A 31 49.33 -27.91 1.59
C ALA A 31 49.54 -28.08 3.12
N ASN A 32 49.99 -29.29 3.49
CA ASN A 32 50.83 -29.73 4.62
C ASN A 32 51.19 -28.76 5.76
N GLN A 33 51.11 -29.28 7.00
CA GLN A 33 52.31 -29.51 7.82
C GLN A 33 52.09 -30.50 8.99
N TYR A 34 53.06 -31.41 9.10
CA TYR A 34 53.43 -32.34 10.18
C TYR A 34 53.65 -31.60 11.52
N SER A 35 53.73 -32.13 12.75
CA SER A 35 54.09 -33.43 13.38
C SER A 35 53.92 -33.23 14.91
N SER A 36 53.67 -34.20 15.80
CA SER A 36 54.67 -35.15 16.34
C SER A 36 54.12 -35.91 17.58
N ALA A 37 54.64 -37.14 17.76
CA ALA A 37 54.84 -37.95 19.00
C ALA A 37 53.64 -38.32 19.89
N SER A 38 53.16 -39.57 20.01
CA SER A 38 53.73 -40.92 20.32
C SER A 38 53.63 -41.29 21.80
N SER A 39 52.81 -42.31 22.14
CA SER A 39 53.22 -43.47 22.96
C SER A 39 52.13 -44.58 23.02
N GLN A 40 52.57 -45.80 22.75
CA GLN A 40 51.95 -47.12 22.99
C GLN A 40 51.77 -47.38 24.51
N SER A 41 51.04 -48.35 25.09
CA SER A 41 50.37 -49.58 24.66
C SER A 41 49.53 -50.17 25.82
N HIS A 42 48.48 -50.92 25.44
CA HIS A 42 47.88 -52.13 26.03
C HIS A 42 47.21 -52.22 27.43
N SER A 43 45.91 -52.58 27.33
CA SER A 43 45.19 -53.66 28.02
C SER A 43 44.28 -53.30 29.21
N LYS A 44 42.96 -53.37 29.02
CA LYS A 44 42.12 -54.55 29.35
C LYS A 44 40.65 -54.31 28.99
N SER A 45 40.05 -55.40 28.51
CA SER A 45 38.65 -55.60 28.18
C SER A 45 37.71 -55.29 29.36
N SER A 46 36.64 -54.54 29.10
CA SER A 46 35.33 -54.83 29.68
C SER A 46 34.26 -54.49 28.64
N ALA A 47 33.44 -55.49 28.33
CA ALA A 47 32.36 -55.43 27.38
C ALA A 47 31.26 -54.49 27.88
N GLN A 48 30.84 -53.55 27.02
CA GLN A 48 29.49 -53.00 27.09
C GLN A 48 28.81 -53.26 25.75
N ALA A 49 27.77 -54.07 25.85
CA ALA A 49 26.98 -54.59 24.76
C ALA A 49 26.42 -53.46 23.90
N SER A 50 26.70 -53.55 22.60
CA SER A 50 25.93 -52.93 21.54
C SER A 50 24.50 -53.47 21.59
N TYR A 51 23.59 -52.74 22.23
CA TYR A 51 22.19 -52.83 21.85
C TYR A 51 21.98 -51.90 20.66
N SER A 52 22.21 -52.46 19.48
CA SER A 52 21.56 -52.01 18.25
C SER A 52 20.05 -52.11 18.48
N SER A 53 19.41 -51.02 18.90
CA SER A 53 18.00 -50.86 18.57
C SER A 53 17.94 -50.51 17.09
N LEU A 54 17.79 -51.56 16.28
CA LEU A 54 17.15 -51.48 14.98
C LEU A 54 15.72 -50.95 15.22
N VAL A 55 15.58 -49.65 15.46
CA VAL A 55 14.38 -48.94 15.06
C VAL A 55 14.61 -48.69 13.59
N THR A 56 14.17 -49.67 12.80
CA THR A 56 14.11 -49.60 11.36
C THR A 56 13.49 -48.25 10.98
N ASP A 57 14.17 -47.51 10.12
CA ASP A 57 13.70 -46.30 9.44
C ASP A 57 12.40 -46.56 8.67
N ALA A 58 11.29 -46.75 9.38
CA ALA A 58 9.93 -46.83 8.83
C ALA A 58 9.27 -45.43 8.73
N GLN A 59 10.06 -44.36 8.90
CA GLN A 59 9.66 -42.98 8.59
C GLN A 59 10.41 -42.49 7.34
N SER A 60 10.32 -43.28 6.27
CA SER A 60 10.49 -42.85 4.88
C SER A 60 9.44 -43.65 4.11
N GLN A 61 8.47 -43.09 3.39
CA GLN A 61 8.35 -41.81 2.73
C GLN A 61 6.85 -41.65 2.43
N ALA A 62 6.04 -41.28 3.43
CA ALA A 62 4.61 -41.07 3.19
C ALA A 62 4.49 -40.00 2.11
N THR A 63 3.92 -40.37 0.96
CA THR A 63 3.71 -39.45 -0.15
C THR A 63 2.34 -38.83 0.09
N ALA A 64 2.24 -37.51 -0.05
CA ALA A 64 0.93 -36.86 0.04
C ALA A 64 0.04 -37.42 -1.07
N GLU A 65 -1.16 -37.86 -0.74
CA GLU A 65 -2.15 -38.36 -1.70
C GLU A 65 -3.28 -37.34 -1.93
N PHE A 66 -3.36 -36.34 -1.04
CA PHE A 66 -4.40 -35.32 -1.04
C PHE A 66 -3.79 -33.91 -1.06
N GLU A 67 -4.61 -32.94 -1.45
CA GLU A 67 -4.29 -31.52 -1.37
C GLU A 67 -5.48 -30.69 -0.91
N CYS A 68 -5.17 -29.58 -0.26
CA CYS A 68 -6.08 -28.46 -0.09
C CYS A 68 -5.67 -27.34 -1.04
N ARG A 69 -6.65 -26.70 -1.70
CA ARG A 69 -6.41 -25.52 -2.53
C ARG A 69 -7.17 -24.30 -2.00
N ILE A 70 -6.46 -23.18 -1.86
CA ILE A 70 -7.02 -21.87 -1.56
C ILE A 70 -6.88 -20.98 -2.79
N LYS A 71 -7.98 -20.42 -3.26
CA LYS A 71 -7.98 -19.43 -4.35
C LYS A 71 -8.11 -18.02 -3.76
N ILE A 72 -7.19 -17.14 -4.14
CA ILE A 72 -7.23 -15.71 -3.82
C ILE A 72 -7.46 -14.95 -5.12
N HIS A 73 -8.50 -14.12 -5.19
CA HIS A 73 -8.82 -13.24 -6.34
C HIS A 73 -7.88 -12.04 -6.41
N ALA A 74 -6.58 -12.30 -6.49
CA ALA A 74 -5.55 -11.33 -6.80
C ALA A 74 -4.38 -11.99 -7.55
N PRO A 75 -3.72 -11.26 -8.47
CA PRO A 75 -2.46 -11.69 -9.07
C PRO A 75 -1.39 -12.00 -8.02
N LYS A 76 -0.47 -12.90 -8.38
CA LYS A 76 0.62 -13.36 -7.49
C LYS A 76 1.48 -12.20 -6.98
N ASP A 77 1.76 -11.25 -7.86
CA ASP A 77 2.66 -10.13 -7.58
C ASP A 77 2.01 -9.09 -6.64
N ASP A 78 0.68 -9.03 -6.61
CA ASP A 78 -0.07 -8.12 -5.74
C ASP A 78 -0.06 -8.58 -4.27
N LEU A 79 0.12 -9.88 -4.01
CA LEU A 79 -0.04 -10.46 -2.67
C LEU A 79 0.94 -9.87 -1.63
N ASN A 80 2.13 -9.44 -2.05
CA ASN A 80 3.09 -8.81 -1.13
C ASN A 80 2.57 -7.46 -0.63
N THR A 81 1.92 -6.69 -1.50
CA THR A 81 1.37 -5.37 -1.17
C THR A 81 0.03 -5.50 -0.44
N LEU A 82 -0.82 -6.43 -0.88
CA LEU A 82 -2.14 -6.69 -0.27
C LEU A 82 -2.05 -7.34 1.11
N GLN A 83 -0.95 -8.05 1.40
CA GLN A 83 -0.72 -8.75 2.67
C GLN A 83 -1.93 -9.60 3.10
N PRO A 84 -2.31 -10.64 2.33
CA PRO A 84 -3.52 -11.45 2.55
C PRO A 84 -3.46 -12.33 3.81
N GLY A 85 -2.49 -12.13 4.70
CA GLY A 85 -2.31 -12.94 5.88
C GLY A 85 -1.60 -14.27 5.64
N VAL A 86 -1.79 -15.19 6.58
CA VAL A 86 -1.21 -16.52 6.61
C VAL A 86 -2.31 -17.56 6.81
N PHE A 87 -2.11 -18.71 6.18
CA PHE A 87 -3.02 -19.85 6.27
C PHE A 87 -2.33 -21.04 6.91
N SER A 88 -3.06 -21.85 7.66
CA SER A 88 -2.59 -23.15 8.13
C SER A 88 -3.73 -24.14 8.31
N LEU A 89 -3.44 -25.43 8.27
CA LEU A 89 -4.38 -26.49 8.62
C LEU A 89 -4.05 -26.98 10.02
N ALA A 90 -5.00 -26.86 10.95
CA ALA A 90 -4.84 -27.26 12.34
C ALA A 90 -4.46 -28.74 12.46
N LYS A 91 -3.70 -29.06 13.52
CA LYS A 91 -3.36 -30.45 13.87
C LYS A 91 -4.63 -31.29 14.09
N THR A 92 -4.63 -32.50 13.55
CA THR A 92 -5.64 -33.54 13.82
C THR A 92 -4.98 -34.71 14.58
N PRO A 93 -5.74 -35.74 14.97
CA PRO A 93 -5.15 -36.97 15.50
C PRO A 93 -4.23 -37.70 14.51
N ASN A 94 -4.52 -37.59 13.21
CA ASN A 94 -3.85 -38.36 12.15
C ASN A 94 -2.76 -37.55 11.42
N GLU A 95 -2.80 -36.22 11.50
CA GLU A 95 -1.89 -35.37 10.74
C GLU A 95 -1.38 -34.17 11.56
N PRO A 96 -0.09 -33.81 11.47
CA PRO A 96 0.43 -32.63 12.14
C PRO A 96 -0.14 -31.33 11.56
N LEU A 97 0.11 -30.23 12.28
CA LEU A 97 -0.19 -28.88 11.80
C LEU A 97 0.54 -28.60 10.47
N ILE A 98 -0.20 -28.19 9.42
CA ILE A 98 0.38 -27.83 8.13
C ILE A 98 0.39 -26.30 7.99
N LYS A 99 1.58 -25.71 7.93
CA LYS A 99 1.77 -24.26 7.66
C LYS A 99 2.33 -23.97 6.27
N ARG A 100 2.84 -24.99 5.57
CA ARG A 100 3.50 -24.82 4.28
C ARG A 100 2.46 -24.79 3.16
N TRP A 101 2.45 -23.70 2.40
CA TRP A 101 1.64 -23.54 1.21
C TRP A 101 2.55 -23.30 0.00
N GLY A 102 2.40 -24.12 -1.03
CA GLY A 102 2.93 -23.86 -2.36
C GLY A 102 2.07 -22.82 -3.08
N LYS A 103 2.63 -22.18 -4.11
CA LYS A 103 1.87 -21.38 -5.08
C LYS A 103 1.87 -22.14 -6.39
N LEU A 104 0.70 -22.34 -6.98
CA LEU A 104 0.62 -22.95 -8.31
C LEU A 104 1.17 -21.95 -9.34
N GLU A 105 2.27 -22.30 -10.00
CA GLU A 105 2.79 -21.50 -11.11
C GLU A 105 1.83 -21.58 -12.30
N GLN A 106 1.59 -20.43 -12.92
CA GLN A 106 0.73 -20.33 -14.09
C GLN A 106 1.57 -19.78 -15.24
N THR A 107 1.39 -20.35 -16.44
CA THR A 107 2.16 -19.99 -17.63
C THR A 107 1.81 -18.62 -18.19
N GLN A 108 0.68 -18.05 -17.76
CA GLN A 108 0.19 -16.73 -18.16
C GLN A 108 -0.20 -15.91 -16.93
N PRO A 109 -0.15 -14.57 -17.02
CA PRO A 109 -0.66 -13.69 -15.98
C PRO A 109 -2.12 -14.04 -15.68
N SER A 110 -2.43 -14.13 -14.38
CA SER A 110 -3.74 -14.56 -13.92
C SER A 110 -4.29 -13.59 -12.89
N PRO A 111 -5.60 -13.32 -12.95
CA PRO A 111 -6.27 -12.49 -11.95
C PRO A 111 -6.35 -13.18 -10.58
N CYS A 112 -5.96 -14.45 -10.46
CA CYS A 112 -6.07 -15.21 -9.22
C CYS A 112 -4.79 -15.99 -8.92
N THR A 113 -4.48 -16.09 -7.62
CA THR A 113 -3.43 -16.96 -7.10
C THR A 113 -4.06 -18.18 -6.46
N VAL A 114 -3.51 -19.36 -6.73
CA VAL A 114 -3.91 -20.61 -6.04
C VAL A 114 -2.77 -21.05 -5.12
N LEU A 115 -3.08 -21.16 -3.84
CA LEU A 115 -2.20 -21.75 -2.84
C LEU A 115 -2.56 -23.22 -2.69
N THR A 116 -1.56 -24.10 -2.56
CA THR A 116 -1.76 -25.53 -2.37
C THR A 116 -1.04 -26.03 -1.12
N ALA A 117 -1.68 -26.91 -0.36
CA ALA A 117 -1.06 -27.62 0.76
C ALA A 117 -1.22 -29.11 0.55
N GLU A 118 -0.09 -29.82 0.57
CA GLU A 118 -0.04 -31.29 0.56
C GLU A 118 -0.64 -31.83 1.87
N CYS A 119 -1.51 -32.83 1.75
CA CYS A 119 -2.16 -33.51 2.87
C CYS A 119 -1.98 -35.03 2.74
N PHE A 120 -1.85 -35.70 3.88
CA PHE A 120 -1.67 -37.15 3.94
C PHE A 120 -2.98 -37.90 4.22
N GLU A 121 -3.98 -37.22 4.77
CA GLU A 121 -5.26 -37.84 5.15
C GLU A 121 -6.47 -37.14 4.51
N ALA A 122 -7.43 -37.92 4.03
CA ALA A 122 -8.73 -37.47 3.51
C ALA A 122 -9.75 -37.25 4.64
N GLU A 123 -9.42 -36.37 5.58
CA GLU A 123 -10.25 -36.06 6.74
C GLU A 123 -10.59 -34.57 6.81
N ASP A 124 -11.63 -34.23 7.56
CA ASP A 124 -11.95 -32.83 7.82
C ASP A 124 -10.83 -32.15 8.61
N LYS A 125 -10.40 -30.99 8.10
CA LYS A 125 -9.36 -30.15 8.68
C LYS A 125 -9.94 -28.78 9.01
N THR A 126 -9.42 -28.18 10.09
CA THR A 126 -9.70 -26.77 10.38
C THR A 126 -8.67 -25.90 9.67
N LEU A 127 -9.08 -25.21 8.61
CA LEU A 127 -8.34 -24.12 7.99
C LEU A 127 -8.38 -22.90 8.92
N LEU A 128 -7.20 -22.44 9.31
CA LEU A 128 -6.97 -21.24 10.09
C LEU A 128 -6.46 -20.14 9.17
N HIS A 129 -7.07 -18.96 9.24
CA HIS A 129 -6.61 -17.75 8.56
C HIS A 129 -6.35 -16.65 9.59
N GLU A 130 -5.14 -16.06 9.55
CA GLU A 130 -4.69 -14.97 10.41
C GLU A 130 -4.02 -13.86 9.60
N LEU A 131 -4.08 -12.61 10.03
CA LEU A 131 -3.40 -11.49 9.34
C LEU A 131 -1.86 -11.59 9.38
N PHE A 132 -1.35 -12.21 10.43
CA PHE A 132 0.04 -12.63 10.58
C PHE A 132 0.12 -13.69 11.68
N GLN A 133 1.22 -14.43 11.73
CA GLN A 133 1.37 -15.57 12.63
C GLN A 133 1.17 -15.16 14.09
N ASP A 134 0.42 -16.00 14.81
CA ASP A 134 0.26 -15.99 16.26
C ASP A 134 -0.38 -14.68 16.80
N ILE A 135 -1.23 -14.05 16.00
CA ILE A 135 -1.96 -12.82 16.36
C ILE A 135 -3.14 -13.10 17.31
N GLY A 136 -3.67 -14.33 17.33
CA GLY A 136 -4.80 -14.72 18.17
C GLY A 136 -6.18 -14.32 17.63
N LEU A 137 -6.22 -13.65 16.48
CA LEU A 137 -7.42 -13.27 15.74
C LEU A 137 -7.64 -14.19 14.53
N GLN A 138 -7.79 -15.49 14.80
CA GLN A 138 -7.92 -16.51 13.75
C GLN A 138 -9.37 -16.70 13.29
N GLN A 139 -9.59 -16.65 11.99
CA GLN A 139 -10.79 -17.20 11.36
C GLN A 139 -10.61 -18.70 11.17
N LYS A 140 -11.70 -19.46 11.37
CA LYS A 140 -11.69 -20.93 11.31
C LYS A 140 -12.73 -21.41 10.32
N TYR A 141 -12.32 -22.32 9.45
CA TYR A 141 -13.17 -22.92 8.43
C TYR A 141 -12.94 -24.42 8.38
N THR A 142 -13.98 -25.23 8.20
CA THR A 142 -13.83 -26.67 7.96
C THR A 142 -13.67 -26.90 6.47
N ILE A 143 -12.60 -27.61 6.09
CA ILE A 143 -12.34 -28.04 4.71
C ILE A 143 -11.91 -29.51 4.68
N THR A 144 -12.13 -30.19 3.56
CA THR A 144 -11.76 -31.60 3.39
C THR A 144 -10.80 -31.72 2.21
N PRO A 145 -9.53 -32.15 2.40
CA PRO A 145 -8.59 -32.38 1.31
C PRO A 145 -9.18 -33.29 0.23
N LYS A 146 -8.81 -33.03 -1.02
CA LYS A 146 -9.23 -33.84 -2.17
C LYS A 146 -8.02 -34.53 -2.79
N PRO A 147 -8.21 -35.63 -3.54
CA PRO A 147 -7.11 -36.29 -4.21
C PRO A 147 -6.27 -35.29 -5.03
N LEU A 148 -4.95 -35.51 -5.03
CA LEU A 148 -4.03 -34.69 -5.83
C LEU A 148 -4.49 -34.59 -7.29
N GLY A 149 -4.44 -33.38 -7.84
CA GLY A 149 -4.83 -33.12 -9.23
C GLY A 149 -6.34 -33.01 -9.47
N SER A 150 -7.17 -33.08 -8.42
CA SER A 150 -8.63 -32.90 -8.55
C SER A 150 -9.06 -31.48 -8.96
N GLU A 151 -8.17 -30.50 -8.83
CA GLU A 151 -8.41 -29.08 -9.08
C GLU A 151 -9.51 -28.43 -8.24
N TYR A 152 -10.02 -29.16 -7.24
CA TYR A 152 -11.04 -28.66 -6.34
C TYR A 152 -10.52 -27.50 -5.49
N THR A 153 -11.28 -26.41 -5.44
CA THR A 153 -10.97 -25.24 -4.61
C THR A 153 -11.71 -25.39 -3.27
N ASN A 154 -10.97 -25.69 -2.20
CA ASN A 154 -11.54 -25.84 -0.86
C ASN A 154 -12.00 -24.51 -0.26
N ALA A 155 -11.24 -23.44 -0.49
CA ALA A 155 -11.58 -22.12 0.02
C ALA A 155 -11.25 -21.04 -1.00
N GLU A 156 -12.09 -20.02 -1.07
CA GLU A 156 -11.97 -18.89 -1.98
C GLU A 156 -12.05 -17.59 -1.19
N PHE A 157 -11.13 -16.66 -1.44
CA PHE A 157 -11.03 -15.36 -0.77
C PHE A 157 -10.80 -14.25 -1.79
N ILE A 158 -11.25 -13.03 -1.47
CA ILE A 158 -11.04 -11.86 -2.31
C ILE A 158 -10.53 -10.68 -1.47
N PRO A 159 -9.43 -10.04 -1.88
CA PRO A 159 -8.97 -8.83 -1.23
C PRO A 159 -9.68 -7.59 -1.78
N PHE A 160 -9.82 -6.56 -0.96
CA PHE A 160 -10.22 -5.23 -1.40
C PHE A 160 -9.63 -4.14 -0.50
N ILE A 161 -9.58 -2.91 -1.02
CA ILE A 161 -9.13 -1.72 -0.27
C ILE A 161 -10.37 -0.86 0.05
N PRO A 162 -10.67 -0.57 1.32
CA PRO A 162 -11.78 0.32 1.67
C PRO A 162 -11.42 1.78 1.37
N ALA A 163 -12.36 2.48 0.74
CA ALA A 163 -12.30 3.90 0.44
C ALA A 163 -13.57 4.61 0.89
N VAL A 164 -13.51 5.92 1.01
CA VAL A 164 -14.65 6.77 1.40
C VAL A 164 -14.89 7.82 0.34
N GLU A 165 -16.15 8.13 0.10
CA GLU A 165 -16.57 9.17 -0.84
C GLU A 165 -16.72 10.50 -0.12
N THR A 166 -16.24 11.57 -0.74
CA THR A 166 -16.44 12.93 -0.27
C THR A 166 -16.40 13.92 -1.43
N LYS A 167 -17.29 14.93 -1.46
CA LYS A 167 -17.42 15.90 -2.58
C LYS A 167 -17.42 15.23 -3.99
N SER A 168 -18.10 14.09 -4.12
CA SER A 168 -18.16 13.31 -5.37
C SER A 168 -16.82 12.74 -5.86
N LEU A 169 -15.82 12.66 -4.97
CA LEU A 169 -14.53 12.01 -5.21
C LEU A 169 -14.35 10.84 -4.23
N LEU A 170 -13.64 9.81 -4.69
CA LEU A 170 -13.25 8.69 -3.85
C LEU A 170 -11.84 8.93 -3.30
N GLY A 171 -11.65 8.68 -2.01
CA GLY A 171 -10.39 8.88 -1.32
C GLY A 171 -10.13 7.83 -0.24
N TRP A 172 -8.89 7.75 0.22
CA TRP A 172 -8.57 6.92 1.38
C TRP A 172 -8.91 7.67 2.66
N ALA A 173 -9.65 7.05 3.57
CA ALA A 173 -9.82 7.60 4.90
C ALA A 173 -8.45 7.64 5.59
N ALA A 174 -8.07 8.83 6.06
CA ALA A 174 -6.84 9.06 6.79
C ALA A 174 -7.09 9.21 8.30
N GLN A 175 -8.34 9.14 8.75
CA GLN A 175 -8.76 9.18 10.15
C GLN A 175 -9.98 8.28 10.39
N GLY A 176 -10.13 7.83 11.63
CA GLY A 176 -11.28 7.05 12.09
C GLY A 176 -11.03 5.55 12.17
N PHE A 177 -12.11 4.80 12.03
CA PHE A 177 -12.15 3.36 12.27
C PHE A 177 -12.96 2.65 11.19
N TYR A 178 -12.49 1.47 10.80
CA TYR A 178 -13.30 0.50 10.07
C TYR A 178 -13.70 -0.63 11.01
N TYR A 179 -14.94 -1.11 10.87
CA TYR A 179 -15.48 -2.25 11.59
C TYR A 179 -15.95 -3.30 10.60
N TYR A 180 -15.34 -4.47 10.63
CA TYR A 180 -15.71 -5.58 9.76
C TYR A 180 -16.59 -6.56 10.52
N PHE A 181 -17.77 -6.84 9.98
CA PHE A 181 -18.76 -7.77 10.52
C PHE A 181 -18.92 -8.98 9.62
N TYR A 182 -18.91 -10.17 10.21
CA TYR A 182 -19.21 -11.43 9.54
C TYR A 182 -20.40 -12.09 10.23
N ASP A 183 -21.44 -12.41 9.47
CA ASP A 183 -22.68 -12.99 10.00
C ASP A 183 -23.26 -12.20 11.19
N GLY A 184 -23.25 -10.87 11.07
CA GLY A 184 -23.77 -9.94 12.07
C GLY A 184 -22.87 -9.73 13.29
N LYS A 185 -21.70 -10.36 13.38
CA LYS A 185 -20.79 -10.25 14.52
C LYS A 185 -19.54 -9.45 14.16
N LEU A 186 -19.12 -8.57 15.06
CA LEU A 186 -17.88 -7.82 14.91
C LEU A 186 -16.70 -8.79 14.88
N MET A 187 -15.98 -8.82 13.77
CA MET A 187 -14.76 -9.62 13.63
C MET A 187 -13.53 -8.79 13.97
N TYR A 188 -13.45 -7.58 13.42
CA TYR A 188 -12.28 -6.72 13.48
C TYR A 188 -12.68 -5.25 13.63
N GLU A 189 -12.01 -4.52 14.52
CA GLU A 189 -11.93 -3.07 14.49
C GLU A 189 -10.52 -2.66 14.04
N MET A 190 -10.47 -1.80 13.04
CA MET A 190 -9.23 -1.34 12.42
C MET A 190 -9.11 0.17 12.63
N ALA A 191 -8.16 0.59 13.46
CA ALA A 191 -7.89 1.98 13.76
C ALA A 191 -6.97 2.58 12.68
N ILE A 192 -7.41 3.64 12.01
CA ILE A 192 -6.64 4.32 10.97
C ILE A 192 -5.58 5.20 11.64
N LEU A 193 -4.35 5.19 11.11
CA LEU A 193 -3.18 5.78 11.75
C LEU A 193 -3.25 7.30 11.95
N GLY A 194 -4.01 8.04 11.14
CA GLY A 194 -3.94 9.51 11.17
C GLY A 194 -2.77 10.07 10.35
N ASN A 195 -2.63 11.40 10.39
CA ASN A 195 -1.46 12.13 9.85
C ASN A 195 -1.16 11.79 8.38
N ASP A 196 -2.19 11.89 7.53
CA ASP A 196 -2.14 11.61 6.10
C ASP A 196 -1.69 10.17 5.75
N LYS A 197 -1.90 9.22 6.67
CA LYS A 197 -1.72 7.79 6.43
C LYS A 197 -3.08 7.11 6.48
N PHE A 198 -3.38 6.36 5.43
CA PHE A 198 -4.60 5.57 5.33
C PHE A 198 -4.46 4.13 5.83
N SER A 199 -3.23 3.74 6.18
CA SER A 199 -3.00 2.44 6.79
C SER A 199 -3.67 2.35 8.14
N TRP A 200 -4.05 1.14 8.52
CA TRP A 200 -4.74 0.85 9.77
C TRP A 200 -4.09 -0.28 10.55
N GLN A 201 -4.34 -0.30 11.85
CA GLN A 201 -3.88 -1.31 12.80
C GLN A 201 -5.08 -1.99 13.46
N MET A 202 -4.94 -3.26 13.79
CA MET A 202 -5.99 -4.02 14.45
C MET A 202 -6.02 -3.74 15.95
N THR A 203 -7.20 -3.52 16.51
CA THR A 203 -7.41 -3.47 17.96
C THR A 203 -7.84 -4.83 18.50
N GLU A 204 -7.77 -5.01 19.82
CA GLU A 204 -8.28 -6.19 20.53
C GLU A 204 -9.82 -6.19 20.66
N SER A 205 -10.52 -5.28 19.97
CA SER A 205 -11.98 -5.19 20.00
C SER A 205 -12.60 -6.46 19.42
N SER A 206 -13.72 -6.87 20.01
CA SER A 206 -14.40 -8.12 19.71
C SER A 206 -15.92 -7.95 19.85
N PRO A 207 -16.75 -8.96 19.55
CA PRO A 207 -18.18 -8.90 19.84
C PRO A 207 -18.53 -8.59 21.30
N ASN A 208 -17.58 -8.79 22.22
CA ASN A 208 -17.80 -8.58 23.66
C ASN A 208 -17.37 -7.19 24.14
N GLY A 209 -16.81 -6.35 23.28
CA GLY A 209 -16.45 -4.98 23.64
C GLY A 209 -15.40 -4.32 22.75
N ILE A 210 -15.42 -3.00 22.81
CA ILE A 210 -14.51 -2.08 22.13
C ILE A 210 -13.36 -1.67 23.07
N THR A 211 -12.14 -1.57 22.54
CA THR A 211 -10.91 -1.26 23.29
C THR A 211 -9.91 -0.48 22.44
N ASP A 212 -9.05 0.30 23.09
CA ASP A 212 -7.96 1.05 22.44
C ASP A 212 -6.66 0.24 22.32
N LYS A 213 -6.62 -0.96 22.89
CA LYS A 213 -5.44 -1.82 22.81
C LYS A 213 -5.26 -2.34 21.39
N LEU A 214 -4.07 -2.12 20.84
CA LEU A 214 -3.67 -2.70 19.57
C LEU A 214 -3.20 -4.13 19.77
N VAL A 215 -3.56 -5.01 18.83
CA VAL A 215 -3.04 -6.37 18.79
C VAL A 215 -1.57 -6.38 18.39
N SER A 216 -1.19 -5.51 17.45
CA SER A 216 0.19 -5.22 17.11
C SER A 216 0.34 -3.86 16.43
N LYS A 217 1.59 -3.44 16.20
CA LYS A 217 1.91 -2.24 15.43
C LYS A 217 1.91 -2.48 13.91
N LYS A 218 1.66 -3.70 13.44
CA LYS A 218 1.66 -4.01 12.01
C LYS A 218 0.50 -3.30 11.33
N THR A 219 0.79 -2.66 10.20
CA THR A 219 -0.17 -1.85 9.45
C THR A 219 -0.62 -2.57 8.19
N PHE A 220 -1.86 -2.34 7.80
CA PHE A 220 -2.46 -2.90 6.60
C PHE A 220 -3.22 -1.82 5.84
N ASN A 221 -3.47 -2.12 4.56
CA ASN A 221 -4.25 -1.25 3.67
C ASN A 221 -5.44 -1.98 3.05
N ALA A 222 -5.38 -3.31 2.92
CA ALA A 222 -6.39 -4.15 2.29
C ALA A 222 -6.96 -5.17 3.28
N MET A 223 -8.23 -5.51 3.10
CA MET A 223 -8.85 -6.62 3.81
C MET A 223 -8.94 -7.84 2.90
N LEU A 224 -8.84 -9.03 3.50
CA LEU A 224 -9.15 -10.29 2.82
C LEU A 224 -10.44 -10.87 3.39
N VAL A 225 -11.42 -11.13 2.53
CA VAL A 225 -12.73 -11.66 2.92
C VAL A 225 -13.05 -12.99 2.25
N PRO A 226 -13.73 -13.93 2.94
CA PRO A 226 -14.15 -15.20 2.35
C PRO A 226 -15.23 -15.00 1.28
N VAL A 227 -15.09 -15.75 0.19
CA VAL A 227 -16.04 -15.85 -0.93
C VAL A 227 -16.87 -17.13 -0.78
N ALA A 228 -16.18 -18.27 -0.67
CA ALA A 228 -16.80 -19.57 -0.52
C ALA A 228 -15.86 -20.54 0.21
N ILE A 229 -16.44 -21.44 0.99
CA ILE A 229 -15.75 -22.52 1.70
C ILE A 229 -16.48 -23.81 1.36
N GLU A 230 -15.77 -24.82 0.85
CA GLU A 230 -16.33 -26.09 0.37
C GLU A 230 -17.53 -25.88 -0.59
N GLY A 231 -17.38 -24.92 -1.51
CA GLY A 231 -18.43 -24.53 -2.46
C GLY A 231 -19.62 -23.77 -1.86
N LYS A 232 -19.74 -23.69 -0.53
CA LYS A 232 -20.78 -22.90 0.15
C LYS A 232 -20.39 -21.42 0.17
N LYS A 233 -21.29 -20.57 -0.31
CA LYS A 233 -21.12 -19.11 -0.26
C LYS A 233 -20.92 -18.62 1.18
N ALA A 234 -20.03 -17.65 1.36
CA ALA A 234 -19.82 -16.99 2.64
C ALA A 234 -21.11 -16.34 3.17
N ALA A 235 -21.20 -16.18 4.49
CA ALA A 235 -22.30 -15.47 5.13
C ALA A 235 -22.29 -13.97 4.75
N LEU A 236 -23.33 -13.24 5.16
CA LEU A 236 -23.39 -11.79 4.95
C LEU A 236 -22.24 -11.09 5.67
N GLN A 237 -21.62 -10.15 4.95
CA GLN A 237 -20.41 -9.46 5.36
C GLN A 237 -20.64 -7.96 5.22
N HIS A 238 -20.34 -7.20 6.26
CA HIS A 238 -20.51 -5.75 6.25
C HIS A 238 -19.23 -5.06 6.70
N ILE A 239 -19.00 -3.88 6.16
CA ILE A 239 -18.00 -2.96 6.67
C ILE A 239 -18.68 -1.64 7.05
N PHE A 240 -18.36 -1.14 8.23
CA PHE A 240 -18.84 0.14 8.73
C PHE A 240 -17.66 1.06 8.96
N TYR A 241 -17.73 2.28 8.42
CA TYR A 241 -16.72 3.31 8.64
C TYR A 241 -17.32 4.45 9.45
N ARG A 242 -16.54 4.97 10.40
CA ARG A 242 -16.83 6.24 11.08
C ARG A 242 -15.55 6.90 11.56
N GLN A 243 -15.62 8.22 11.76
CA GLN A 243 -14.49 9.02 12.25
C GLN A 243 -14.26 8.84 13.75
N GLU A 244 -15.33 8.73 14.52
CA GLU A 244 -15.26 8.50 15.97
C GLU A 244 -15.29 7.01 16.27
N LYS A 245 -14.67 6.59 17.37
CA LYS A 245 -14.69 5.17 17.78
C LYS A 245 -16.08 4.77 18.26
N LEU A 246 -16.50 3.52 18.00
CA LEU A 246 -17.68 2.94 18.62
C LEU A 246 -17.50 2.82 20.14
N THR A 247 -18.60 3.02 20.86
CA THR A 247 -18.73 2.70 22.28
C THR A 247 -19.26 1.28 22.47
N ASN A 248 -19.16 0.75 23.70
CA ASN A 248 -19.75 -0.55 24.03
C ASN A 248 -21.28 -0.54 23.96
N ASP A 249 -21.91 0.59 24.30
CA ASP A 249 -23.36 0.75 24.22
C ASP A 249 -23.83 0.73 22.76
N GLU A 250 -23.15 1.47 21.88
CA GLU A 250 -23.43 1.41 20.44
C GLU A 250 -23.20 0.01 19.87
N LEU A 251 -22.12 -0.68 20.25
CA LEU A 251 -21.85 -2.05 19.81
C LEU A 251 -22.98 -3.01 20.21
N ALA A 252 -23.56 -2.85 21.41
CA ALA A 252 -24.65 -3.69 21.90
C ALA A 252 -25.95 -3.52 21.11
N GLU A 253 -26.14 -2.36 20.44
CA GLU A 253 -27.30 -2.10 19.60
C GLU A 253 -27.16 -2.67 18.17
N ILE A 254 -25.93 -3.00 17.75
CA ILE A 254 -25.66 -3.50 16.40
C ILE A 254 -26.29 -4.89 16.22
N ASN A 255 -27.23 -4.95 15.30
CA ASN A 255 -27.90 -6.18 14.85
C ASN A 255 -28.03 -6.18 13.31
N ALA A 256 -28.60 -7.24 12.75
CA ALA A 256 -28.72 -7.39 11.29
C ALA A 256 -29.49 -6.24 10.61
N ALA A 257 -30.55 -5.71 11.24
CA ALA A 257 -31.30 -4.58 10.69
C ALA A 257 -30.50 -3.29 10.74
N TRP A 258 -29.79 -3.05 11.86
CA TRP A 258 -28.89 -1.91 12.00
C TRP A 258 -27.77 -1.94 10.97
N LEU A 259 -27.14 -3.09 10.76
CA LEU A 259 -26.07 -3.26 9.77
C LEU A 259 -26.56 -2.99 8.35
N LYS A 260 -27.74 -3.49 7.99
CA LYS A 260 -28.33 -3.24 6.66
C LYS A 260 -28.57 -1.75 6.39
N GLN A 261 -28.84 -0.97 7.44
CA GLN A 261 -29.14 0.46 7.33
C GLN A 261 -27.89 1.34 7.40
N ASN A 262 -26.91 0.98 8.23
CA ASN A 262 -25.80 1.86 8.61
C ASN A 262 -24.43 1.40 8.12
N ALA A 263 -24.30 0.13 7.73
CA ALA A 263 -23.04 -0.44 7.24
C ALA A 263 -23.14 -0.79 5.76
N THR A 264 -22.00 -0.78 5.08
CA THR A 264 -21.90 -1.17 3.68
C THR A 264 -21.83 -2.68 3.57
N LEU A 265 -22.76 -3.28 2.81
CA LEU A 265 -22.69 -4.68 2.43
C LEU A 265 -21.48 -4.91 1.51
N ILE A 266 -20.67 -5.92 1.82
CA ILE A 266 -19.56 -6.34 0.96
C ILE A 266 -20.14 -7.28 -0.11
N ASP A 267 -20.46 -6.73 -1.29
CA ASP A 267 -20.93 -7.53 -2.42
C ASP A 267 -19.76 -8.28 -3.09
N ILE A 268 -19.64 -9.56 -2.73
CA ILE A 268 -18.60 -10.46 -3.25
C ILE A 268 -18.66 -10.62 -4.78
N ASN A 269 -19.85 -10.58 -5.39
CA ASN A 269 -19.97 -10.72 -6.84
C ASN A 269 -19.49 -9.45 -7.55
N ALA A 270 -19.82 -8.28 -7.00
CA ALA A 270 -19.30 -7.01 -7.48
C ALA A 270 -17.76 -7.00 -7.43
N LEU A 271 -17.16 -7.37 -6.29
CA LEU A 271 -15.70 -7.46 -6.16
C LEU A 271 -15.06 -8.41 -7.18
N LYS A 272 -15.64 -9.61 -7.40
CA LYS A 272 -15.14 -10.57 -8.41
C LYS A 272 -15.25 -10.04 -9.84
N THR A 273 -16.19 -9.14 -10.10
CA THR A 273 -16.39 -8.52 -11.42
C THR A 273 -15.27 -7.50 -11.69
N ILE A 274 -14.89 -6.70 -10.69
CA ILE A 274 -13.80 -5.72 -10.78
C ILE A 274 -12.47 -6.34 -11.22
N VAL A 275 -12.17 -7.53 -10.70
CA VAL A 275 -10.93 -8.27 -10.98
C VAL A 275 -10.76 -8.57 -12.50
N LYS A 276 -11.83 -8.54 -13.29
CA LYS A 276 -11.82 -8.79 -14.74
C LYS A 276 -12.33 -7.61 -15.57
N GLN A 277 -12.67 -6.50 -14.93
CA GLN A 277 -13.30 -5.36 -15.60
C GLN A 277 -12.30 -4.64 -16.52
N PRO A 278 -12.67 -4.31 -17.77
CA PRO A 278 -11.89 -3.41 -18.60
C PRO A 278 -11.78 -2.02 -17.95
N LEU A 279 -10.59 -1.45 -17.93
CA LEU A 279 -10.35 -0.12 -17.36
C LEU A 279 -10.91 0.97 -18.26
N LEU A 280 -11.34 2.07 -17.62
CA LEU A 280 -11.80 3.25 -18.32
C LEU A 280 -10.62 3.97 -19.02
N PRO A 281 -10.86 4.57 -20.20
CA PRO A 281 -9.84 5.35 -20.87
C PRO A 281 -9.52 6.61 -20.06
N ARG A 282 -8.22 6.86 -19.87
CA ARG A 282 -7.77 8.10 -19.23
C ARG A 282 -7.70 9.22 -20.25
N LYS A 283 -8.26 10.39 -19.90
CA LYS A 283 -8.07 11.62 -20.70
C LYS A 283 -6.56 11.94 -20.71
N GLN A 284 -5.97 12.01 -21.90
CA GLN A 284 -4.62 12.51 -22.07
C GLN A 284 -4.65 14.02 -21.83
N ALA A 285 -3.72 14.54 -21.02
CA ALA A 285 -3.49 15.98 -20.97
C ALA A 285 -3.18 16.45 -22.39
N ALA A 286 -3.80 17.55 -22.83
CA ALA A 286 -3.54 18.10 -24.16
C ALA A 286 -2.05 18.46 -24.25
N THR A 287 -1.25 17.60 -24.87
CA THR A 287 0.07 17.96 -25.33
C THR A 287 -0.15 19.00 -26.42
N GLN A 288 0.12 20.27 -26.10
CA GLN A 288 0.30 21.28 -27.13
C GLN A 288 1.55 20.88 -27.93
N SER A 289 1.32 20.12 -28.98
CA SER A 289 2.31 19.77 -29.97
C SER A 289 2.65 20.99 -30.82
N THR A 290 3.65 21.77 -30.39
CA THR A 290 4.62 22.47 -31.27
C THR A 290 5.79 22.94 -30.42
N SER A 291 6.68 22.02 -30.05
CA SER A 291 8.04 22.38 -29.65
C SER A 291 8.94 22.22 -30.87
N GLU A 292 9.14 23.32 -31.61
CA GLU A 292 10.34 23.45 -32.43
C GLU A 292 11.53 23.44 -31.48
N THR A 293 12.32 22.36 -31.48
CA THR A 293 13.58 22.27 -30.74
C THR A 293 14.55 23.35 -31.20
N SER A 294 14.55 24.48 -30.50
CA SER A 294 15.55 25.54 -30.67
C SER A 294 16.83 25.12 -29.96
N GLN A 295 17.87 24.77 -30.74
CA GLN A 295 19.20 24.50 -30.20
C GLN A 295 19.82 25.78 -29.61
N ALA A 296 20.62 25.64 -28.54
CA ALA A 296 21.34 26.75 -27.91
C ALA A 296 22.15 27.54 -28.95
N GLN A 297 21.96 28.86 -28.97
CA GLN A 297 22.71 29.76 -29.84
C GLN A 297 23.81 30.47 -29.05
N ASN A 298 24.99 30.57 -29.66
CA ASN A 298 26.15 31.26 -29.10
C ASN A 298 26.54 32.47 -29.97
N HIS A 299 26.99 33.55 -29.33
CA HIS A 299 27.54 34.74 -29.98
C HIS A 299 28.99 34.93 -29.56
N LYS A 300 29.88 35.23 -30.51
CA LYS A 300 31.27 35.55 -30.24
C LYS A 300 31.48 37.06 -30.33
N VAL A 301 31.89 37.68 -29.23
CA VAL A 301 32.09 39.15 -29.07
C VAL A 301 33.07 39.65 -30.12
N ARG A 302 32.69 40.71 -30.85
CA ARG A 302 33.43 41.32 -31.95
C ARG A 302 33.82 42.76 -31.62
N THR A 303 34.40 43.42 -32.61
CA THR A 303 34.67 44.86 -32.60
C THR A 303 33.57 45.57 -33.38
N ASN A 304 33.03 46.64 -32.82
CA ASN A 304 32.10 47.57 -33.47
C ASN A 304 32.78 48.31 -34.64
N ASP A 305 31.99 48.92 -35.51
CA ASP A 305 32.47 49.66 -36.70
C ASP A 305 33.40 50.83 -36.35
N ASP A 306 33.32 51.36 -35.13
CA ASP A 306 34.17 52.43 -34.60
C ASP A 306 35.48 51.94 -33.96
N GLY A 307 35.75 50.63 -33.99
CA GLY A 307 36.94 50.02 -33.42
C GLY A 307 36.84 49.68 -31.92
N SER A 308 35.71 49.98 -31.27
CA SER A 308 35.47 49.62 -29.87
C SER A 308 35.01 48.16 -29.71
N PRO A 309 35.28 47.49 -28.57
CA PRO A 309 34.76 46.15 -28.33
C PRO A 309 33.24 46.17 -28.05
N GLU A 310 32.49 45.24 -28.66
CA GLU A 310 31.05 45.07 -28.41
C GLU A 310 30.78 44.89 -26.90
N GLN A 311 29.81 45.64 -26.39
CA GLN A 311 29.36 45.56 -25.00
C GLN A 311 28.05 44.76 -24.88
N TRP A 312 27.68 44.38 -23.66
CA TRP A 312 26.41 43.69 -23.38
C TRP A 312 25.18 44.41 -23.95
N THR A 313 25.21 45.75 -23.97
CA THR A 313 24.14 46.59 -24.52
C THR A 313 24.07 46.53 -26.05
N ASP A 314 25.16 46.17 -26.72
CA ASP A 314 25.26 46.09 -28.17
C ASP A 314 24.85 44.69 -28.65
N ILE A 315 25.20 43.66 -27.86
CA ILE A 315 24.95 42.25 -28.20
C ILE A 315 23.52 41.82 -27.86
N ALA A 316 23.00 42.19 -26.68
CA ALA A 316 21.71 41.67 -26.23
C ALA A 316 20.53 42.00 -27.16
N PRO A 317 20.40 43.22 -27.73
CA PRO A 317 19.33 43.53 -28.67
C PRO A 317 19.37 42.71 -29.96
N GLN A 318 20.55 42.26 -30.41
CA GLN A 318 20.70 41.42 -31.62
C GLN A 318 19.94 40.08 -31.47
N TYR A 319 19.70 39.66 -30.24
CA TYR A 319 19.00 38.41 -29.90
C TYR A 319 17.66 38.67 -29.17
N GLY A 320 17.16 39.90 -29.19
CA GLY A 320 15.91 40.27 -28.51
C GLY A 320 15.98 40.20 -26.98
N LEU A 321 17.18 40.22 -26.39
CA LEU A 321 17.42 40.18 -24.95
C LEU A 321 17.70 41.58 -24.40
N SER A 322 17.50 41.73 -23.08
CA SER A 322 18.10 42.83 -22.33
C SER A 322 19.54 42.47 -21.91
N ALA A 323 20.42 43.46 -21.74
CA ALA A 323 21.79 43.23 -21.28
C ALA A 323 21.83 42.42 -19.97
N LYS A 324 20.88 42.65 -19.05
CA LYS A 324 20.74 41.90 -17.80
C LYS A 324 20.30 40.44 -18.04
N ALA A 325 19.42 40.19 -18.99
CA ALA A 325 19.00 38.83 -19.35
C ALA A 325 20.16 38.06 -20.00
N LEU A 326 20.92 38.71 -20.88
CA LEU A 326 22.13 38.12 -21.48
C LEU A 326 23.22 37.84 -20.43
N LEU A 327 23.42 38.74 -19.46
CA LEU A 327 24.36 38.52 -18.34
C LEU A 327 23.97 37.31 -17.49
N LYS A 328 22.67 37.12 -17.21
CA LYS A 328 22.17 35.93 -16.49
C LYS A 328 22.43 34.62 -17.22
N LEU A 329 22.43 34.61 -18.57
CA LEU A 329 22.80 33.44 -19.36
C LEU A 329 24.30 33.12 -19.30
N ASN A 330 25.11 34.05 -18.82
CA ASN A 330 26.57 33.96 -18.79
C ASN A 330 27.09 34.27 -17.37
N PRO A 331 26.77 33.43 -16.36
CA PRO A 331 27.00 33.72 -14.94
C PRO A 331 28.47 33.96 -14.57
N ASN A 332 29.41 33.51 -15.41
CA ASN A 332 30.85 33.76 -15.24
C ASN A 332 31.21 35.26 -15.25
N TYR A 333 30.33 36.12 -15.78
CA TYR A 333 30.52 37.56 -15.82
C TYR A 333 29.65 38.30 -14.80
N GLU A 334 28.83 37.61 -13.99
CA GLU A 334 27.91 38.26 -13.05
C GLU A 334 28.66 39.01 -11.94
N SER A 335 29.83 38.49 -11.52
CA SER A 335 30.70 39.14 -10.53
C SER A 335 31.50 40.32 -11.08
N ASP A 336 31.78 40.34 -12.39
CA ASP A 336 32.47 41.44 -13.06
C ASP A 336 32.01 41.55 -14.54
N PRO A 337 30.93 42.30 -14.81
CA PRO A 337 30.40 42.46 -16.17
C PRO A 337 31.33 43.21 -17.12
N LEU A 338 32.30 43.97 -16.61
CA LEU A 338 33.24 44.75 -17.42
C LEU A 338 34.42 43.90 -17.94
N ALA A 339 34.54 42.65 -17.50
CA ALA A 339 35.57 41.71 -17.95
C ALA A 339 35.33 41.16 -19.38
N LEU A 340 34.23 41.55 -20.03
CA LEU A 340 33.88 41.12 -21.39
C LEU A 340 34.90 41.67 -22.41
N LYS A 341 35.46 40.79 -23.25
CA LYS A 341 36.45 41.17 -24.27
C LYS A 341 36.17 40.52 -25.63
N VAL A 342 36.73 41.13 -26.68
CA VAL A 342 36.68 40.61 -28.05
C VAL A 342 37.20 39.18 -28.07
N GLY A 343 36.43 38.28 -28.70
CA GLY A 343 36.75 36.87 -28.81
C GLY A 343 36.09 35.97 -27.77
N ASP A 344 35.52 36.53 -26.69
CA ASP A 344 34.73 35.77 -25.73
C ASP A 344 33.45 35.22 -26.40
N VAL A 345 32.95 34.07 -25.92
CA VAL A 345 31.76 33.41 -26.46
C VAL A 345 30.67 33.41 -25.41
N LEU A 346 29.56 34.08 -25.74
CA LEU A 346 28.37 34.21 -24.91
C LEU A 346 27.29 33.25 -25.36
N THR A 347 26.59 32.64 -24.41
CA THR A 347 25.33 31.94 -24.65
C THR A 347 24.24 32.99 -24.81
N VAL A 348 23.61 33.06 -25.99
CA VAL A 348 22.59 34.07 -26.34
C VAL A 348 21.19 33.48 -26.48
N SER A 349 21.10 32.15 -26.48
CA SER A 349 19.86 31.41 -26.24
C SER A 349 20.23 30.15 -25.48
N ALA A 350 19.59 29.92 -24.32
CA ALA A 350 19.71 28.63 -23.66
C ALA A 350 18.99 27.59 -24.53
N ALA A 351 19.55 26.38 -24.65
CA ALA A 351 18.69 25.26 -24.99
C ALA A 351 17.59 25.24 -23.93
N GLU A 352 16.32 25.23 -24.34
CA GLU A 352 15.27 24.86 -23.42
C GLU A 352 15.67 23.49 -22.87
N HIS A 353 16.20 23.47 -21.64
CA HIS A 353 16.01 22.31 -20.80
C HIS A 353 14.52 22.02 -20.90
N PRO A 354 14.10 20.76 -21.08
CA PRO A 354 12.71 20.43 -20.88
C PRO A 354 12.34 21.08 -19.55
N GLN A 355 11.50 22.12 -19.60
CA GLN A 355 10.74 22.47 -18.42
C GLN A 355 10.11 21.12 -18.06
N GLU A 356 10.49 20.56 -16.91
CA GLU A 356 9.69 19.51 -16.31
C GLU A 356 8.27 19.99 -16.44
N GLU A 357 7.50 19.30 -17.28
CA GLU A 357 6.10 19.61 -17.54
C GLU A 357 5.49 19.92 -16.18
N ALA A 358 4.99 21.14 -16.01
CA ALA A 358 4.23 21.49 -14.82
C ALA A 358 3.23 20.35 -14.63
N ASN A 359 3.40 19.64 -13.50
CA ASN A 359 2.77 18.38 -13.15
C ASN A 359 1.28 18.45 -13.47
N SER A 360 0.87 18.04 -14.68
CA SER A 360 -0.49 18.28 -15.13
C SER A 360 -1.40 17.40 -14.28
N GLU A 361 -2.26 18.03 -13.49
CA GLU A 361 -3.24 17.30 -12.71
C GLU A 361 -4.08 16.45 -13.66
N GLN A 362 -4.26 15.19 -13.29
CA GLN A 362 -5.06 14.23 -14.01
C GLN A 362 -6.01 13.58 -13.03
N THR A 363 -7.27 13.97 -13.05
CA THR A 363 -8.30 13.33 -12.23
C THR A 363 -8.47 11.86 -12.60
N CYS A 364 -9.07 11.07 -11.70
CA CYS A 364 -9.49 9.72 -12.04
C CYS A 364 -10.50 9.73 -13.20
N PRO A 365 -10.55 8.68 -14.03
CA PRO A 365 -11.53 8.57 -15.12
C PRO A 365 -12.96 8.21 -14.65
N GLN A 366 -13.13 7.76 -13.40
CA GLN A 366 -14.45 7.53 -12.81
C GLN A 366 -15.09 8.85 -12.37
N ASP A 367 -16.28 9.14 -12.90
CA ASP A 367 -16.96 10.43 -12.67
C ASP A 367 -18.11 10.35 -11.64
N THR A 368 -18.53 9.14 -11.26
CA THR A 368 -19.65 8.92 -10.31
C THR A 368 -19.32 7.82 -9.32
N PHE A 369 -19.73 8.03 -8.07
CA PHE A 369 -19.53 7.07 -6.98
C PHE A 369 -20.84 6.82 -6.24
N SER A 370 -21.04 5.57 -5.83
CA SER A 370 -22.12 5.18 -4.92
C SER A 370 -21.55 4.39 -3.76
N VAL A 371 -22.07 4.61 -2.56
CA VAL A 371 -21.71 3.80 -1.39
C VAL A 371 -22.18 2.36 -1.62
N GLY A 372 -21.30 1.39 -1.35
CA GLY A 372 -21.53 -0.03 -1.60
C GLY A 372 -21.00 -0.53 -2.95
N ASP A 373 -20.71 0.36 -3.90
CA ASP A 373 -20.11 -0.03 -5.16
C ASP A 373 -18.59 -0.23 -5.01
N ALA A 374 -18.08 -1.15 -5.82
CA ALA A 374 -16.66 -1.39 -5.98
C ALA A 374 -16.17 -0.88 -7.35
N TYR A 375 -14.91 -0.48 -7.41
CA TYR A 375 -14.28 0.06 -8.61
C TYR A 375 -12.88 -0.53 -8.79
N PRO A 376 -12.37 -0.66 -10.03
CA PRO A 376 -10.96 -0.97 -10.26
C PRO A 376 -10.10 0.17 -9.70
N LEU A 377 -9.03 -0.16 -8.97
CA LEU A 377 -8.03 0.83 -8.53
C LEU A 377 -7.61 1.74 -9.69
N GLY A 378 -7.41 1.15 -10.86
CA GLY A 378 -7.06 1.78 -12.13
C GLY A 378 -8.06 2.83 -12.65
N ASP A 379 -9.29 2.84 -12.16
CA ASP A 379 -10.32 3.80 -12.57
C ASP A 379 -10.53 4.92 -11.55
N VAL A 380 -10.01 4.76 -10.32
CA VAL A 380 -10.25 5.70 -9.21
C VAL A 380 -9.01 6.46 -8.76
N TRP A 381 -7.80 6.07 -9.21
CA TRP A 381 -6.60 6.84 -8.94
C TRP A 381 -6.39 7.99 -9.93
N GLY A 382 -5.81 9.10 -9.45
CA GLY A 382 -5.41 10.27 -10.23
C GLY A 382 -4.02 10.79 -9.89
N LYS A 383 -3.58 11.83 -10.62
CA LYS A 383 -2.42 12.67 -10.31
C LYS A 383 -2.94 14.01 -9.83
N TYR A 384 -2.71 14.30 -8.56
CA TYR A 384 -3.19 15.52 -7.91
C TYR A 384 -1.98 16.30 -7.39
N SER A 385 -2.02 17.63 -7.47
CA SER A 385 -0.97 18.47 -6.87
C SER A 385 -1.01 18.42 -5.34
N GLN A 386 -2.21 18.22 -4.78
CA GLN A 386 -2.46 18.10 -3.35
C GLN A 386 -2.74 16.66 -2.93
N ARG A 387 -2.32 16.33 -1.72
CA ARG A 387 -2.51 14.99 -1.15
C ARG A 387 -3.92 14.77 -0.65
N ASP A 388 -4.53 15.81 -0.11
CA ASP A 388 -5.88 15.78 0.42
C ASP A 388 -6.91 16.04 -0.67
N VAL A 389 -8.10 15.47 -0.51
CA VAL A 389 -9.19 15.65 -1.48
C VAL A 389 -9.69 17.10 -1.51
N TRP A 390 -9.36 17.90 -0.49
CA TRP A 390 -9.98 19.21 -0.25
C TRP A 390 -9.12 20.37 -0.71
N GLY A 391 -7.79 20.31 -0.65
CA GLY A 391 -6.88 21.42 -0.98
C GLY A 391 -7.08 22.70 -0.16
N GLU A 392 -8.13 22.76 0.66
CA GLU A 392 -8.64 23.94 1.39
C GLU A 392 -7.90 24.16 2.72
N TYR A 393 -7.07 23.22 3.17
CA TYR A 393 -6.40 23.26 4.47
C TYR A 393 -4.88 23.08 4.40
N ALA A 394 -4.24 23.52 3.32
CA ALA A 394 -2.77 23.58 3.24
C ALA A 394 -2.15 24.44 4.39
N ASP A 395 -2.98 25.28 5.02
CA ASP A 395 -2.58 26.31 5.99
C ASP A 395 -2.95 25.93 7.44
N LEU A 396 -3.75 24.87 7.65
CA LEU A 396 -4.18 24.48 9.00
C LEU A 396 -3.38 23.30 9.54
N THR A 397 -3.05 23.38 10.83
CA THR A 397 -2.30 22.38 11.61
C THR A 397 -3.05 21.06 11.84
N GLN A 398 -4.14 20.81 11.12
CA GLN A 398 -4.97 19.61 11.28
C GLN A 398 -4.73 18.63 10.12
N PRO A 399 -4.51 17.34 10.41
CA PRO A 399 -4.31 16.33 9.37
C PRO A 399 -5.59 16.15 8.54
N SER A 400 -5.42 15.73 7.28
CA SER A 400 -6.53 15.50 6.37
C SER A 400 -7.36 14.30 6.83
N SER A 401 -8.68 14.34 6.67
CA SER A 401 -9.56 13.20 6.99
C SER A 401 -9.68 12.22 5.83
N VAL A 402 -9.54 12.71 4.60
CA VAL A 402 -9.57 11.93 3.36
C VAL A 402 -8.44 12.40 2.43
N ILE A 403 -7.68 11.45 1.91
CA ILE A 403 -6.58 11.71 0.98
C ILE A 403 -6.89 11.13 -0.41
N ASN A 404 -6.40 11.82 -1.44
CA ASN A 404 -6.55 11.41 -2.83
C ASN A 404 -5.97 10.01 -3.07
N ILE A 405 -6.60 9.28 -4.00
CA ILE A 405 -6.08 8.00 -4.45
C ILE A 405 -5.04 8.25 -5.53
N PHE A 406 -3.78 7.92 -5.23
CA PHE A 406 -2.67 7.93 -6.18
C PHE A 406 -2.41 6.54 -6.74
N SER A 407 -1.66 6.46 -7.84
CA SER A 407 -1.16 5.18 -8.34
C SER A 407 -0.34 4.47 -7.25
N GLN A 408 -0.58 3.17 -7.09
CA GLN A 408 0.14 2.36 -6.11
C GLN A 408 0.99 1.31 -6.84
N ALA A 409 2.30 1.35 -6.59
CA ALA A 409 3.21 0.33 -7.11
C ALA A 409 2.91 -1.03 -6.46
N GLY A 410 3.06 -2.11 -7.24
CA GLY A 410 2.88 -3.47 -6.74
C GLY A 410 1.41 -3.87 -6.52
N LEU A 411 0.47 -3.15 -7.12
CA LEU A 411 -0.93 -3.56 -7.22
C LEU A 411 -1.39 -3.50 -8.67
N SER A 412 -2.17 -4.48 -9.10
CA SER A 412 -2.82 -4.47 -10.39
C SER A 412 -3.90 -3.37 -10.45
N PRO A 413 -4.12 -2.77 -11.63
CA PRO A 413 -5.21 -1.80 -11.82
C PRO A 413 -6.60 -2.37 -11.49
N ASN A 414 -6.78 -3.68 -11.57
CA ASN A 414 -8.03 -4.37 -11.26
C ASN A 414 -8.18 -4.77 -9.78
N THR A 415 -7.29 -4.29 -8.91
CA THR A 415 -7.46 -4.44 -7.46
C THR A 415 -8.77 -3.77 -7.03
N PRO A 416 -9.69 -4.48 -6.37
CA PRO A 416 -10.97 -3.90 -5.96
C PRO A 416 -10.82 -2.81 -4.90
N VAL A 417 -11.45 -1.66 -5.15
CA VAL A 417 -11.62 -0.55 -4.20
C VAL A 417 -13.10 -0.42 -3.87
N LEU A 418 -13.48 -0.57 -2.60
CA LEU A 418 -14.87 -0.52 -2.16
C LEU A 418 -15.19 0.85 -1.55
N ASN A 419 -16.21 1.55 -2.05
CA ASN A 419 -16.72 2.77 -1.41
C ASN A 419 -17.58 2.39 -0.20
N VAL A 420 -17.06 2.59 1.01
CA VAL A 420 -17.69 2.09 2.23
C VAL A 420 -18.55 3.11 2.96
N GLN A 421 -18.39 4.40 2.68
CA GLN A 421 -19.14 5.46 3.34
C GLN A 421 -18.98 6.76 2.57
N LYS A 422 -20.08 7.52 2.49
CA LYS A 422 -20.04 8.93 2.10
C LYS A 422 -19.84 9.80 3.34
N ILE A 423 -18.80 10.61 3.33
CA ILE A 423 -18.49 11.56 4.40
C ILE A 423 -19.09 12.92 4.01
N GLU A 424 -20.15 13.29 4.70
CA GLU A 424 -20.73 14.62 4.64
C GLU A 424 -20.13 15.47 5.76
N ASN A 425 -19.13 16.29 5.44
CA ASN A 425 -18.68 17.30 6.38
C ASN A 425 -19.80 18.34 6.54
N ARG A 426 -20.31 18.49 7.76
CA ARG A 426 -21.26 19.56 8.10
C ARG A 426 -20.46 20.79 8.49
N LEU A 427 -20.66 21.89 7.77
CA LEU A 427 -20.12 23.18 8.17
C LEU A 427 -21.00 23.73 9.30
N LEU A 428 -20.44 23.86 10.50
CA LEU A 428 -21.09 24.59 11.59
C LEU A 428 -20.76 26.07 11.42
N ARG A 429 -21.76 26.88 11.06
CA ARG A 429 -21.65 28.34 11.17
C ARG A 429 -22.11 28.74 12.56
N ILE A 430 -21.19 29.30 13.34
CA ILE A 430 -21.49 29.92 14.64
C ILE A 430 -21.43 31.43 14.43
N THR A 431 -22.56 32.10 14.64
CA THR A 431 -22.60 33.56 14.68
C THR A 431 -22.43 34.01 16.12
N VAL A 432 -21.42 34.84 16.35
CA VAL A 432 -21.13 35.48 17.63
C VAL A 432 -21.31 36.98 17.45
N SER A 433 -22.07 37.61 18.34
CA SER A 433 -22.27 39.05 18.35
C SER A 433 -21.84 39.63 19.69
N PHE A 434 -21.22 40.80 19.66
CA PHE A 434 -20.83 41.54 20.86
C PHE A 434 -21.88 42.61 21.13
N VAL A 435 -22.47 42.58 22.33
CA VAL A 435 -23.33 43.65 22.83
C VAL A 435 -22.73 44.10 24.16
N GLU A 436 -22.33 45.37 24.24
CA GLU A 436 -21.83 46.00 25.48
C GLU A 436 -20.71 45.20 26.19
N ASP A 437 -19.69 44.79 25.43
CA ASP A 437 -18.54 43.99 25.92
C ASP A 437 -18.87 42.59 26.48
N GLU A 438 -20.12 42.13 26.39
CA GLU A 438 -20.49 40.74 26.67
C GLU A 438 -20.53 39.89 25.38
N LEU A 439 -19.93 38.70 25.47
CA LEU A 439 -19.98 37.67 24.43
C LEU A 439 -21.35 36.98 24.46
N GLN A 440 -22.19 37.22 23.45
CA GLN A 440 -23.44 36.49 23.29
C GLN A 440 -23.39 35.57 22.06
N LEU A 441 -23.66 34.28 22.30
CA LEU A 441 -23.81 33.29 21.23
C LEU A 441 -25.21 33.43 20.65
N THR A 442 -25.32 33.94 19.42
CA THR A 442 -26.63 34.34 18.85
C THR A 442 -27.25 33.30 17.93
N HIS A 443 -26.46 32.48 17.23
CA HIS A 443 -27.02 31.45 16.36
C HIS A 443 -26.00 30.34 16.07
N ILE A 444 -26.47 29.08 16.10
CA ILE A 444 -25.72 27.92 15.61
C ILE A 444 -26.54 27.30 14.48
N THR A 445 -25.99 27.27 13.27
CA THR A 445 -26.58 26.55 12.14
C THR A 445 -25.61 25.52 11.59
N SER A 446 -26.10 24.29 11.47
CA SER A 446 -25.42 23.24 10.72
C SER A 446 -25.87 23.33 9.26
N ILE A 447 -24.93 23.51 8.35
CA ILE A 447 -25.18 23.59 6.91
C ILE A 447 -24.37 22.47 6.25
N PRO A 448 -24.94 21.70 5.30
CA PRO A 448 -24.16 20.77 4.49
C PRO A 448 -23.05 21.54 3.76
N ALA A 449 -21.80 21.02 3.77
CA ALA A 449 -20.72 21.68 3.03
C ALA A 449 -20.99 21.58 1.52
N GLY A 450 -21.39 22.70 0.89
CA GLY A 450 -21.62 22.78 -0.55
C GLY A 450 -22.80 23.62 -1.03
N GLN A 451 -23.32 24.55 -0.23
CA GLN A 451 -24.25 25.60 -0.68
C GLN A 451 -23.61 26.98 -0.66
#